data_AF-B4F8I2-F1
#
_entry.id   AF-B4F8I2-F1
#
_cell.length_a   1.000
_cell.length_b   1.000
_cell.length_c   1.000
_cell.angle_alpha   90.00
_cell.angle_beta   90.00
_cell.angle_gamma   90.00
#
_symmetry.space_group_name_H-M   'P 1'
#
loop_
_entity.id
_entity.type
_entity.pdbx_description
1 polymer ?
#
loop_
_entity_poly.entity_id
_entity_poly.type
_entity_poly.pdbx_seq_one_letter_code
_entity_poly.pdbx_strand_id
1 'polypeptide(L)'
;MLRLRFRPAPLSLKLAFTVSLAVSFSVSCCASSSYSSRTSSRSPQAVAADLLSVLAGPRAAARVPAAEASRLRACLRFLAPANPTAQKVSSWSRGGPRKFLLDGCDAGAAEADEMVMWPPAPVLDLARLAVDSGGDPGAIHRALDPTMLPVPDVEGSQKNKCHLTRTPYGRRFANEEINSYFAFLFELIVARAPSVGLNVSLNRYDLFHGHLFLASETGRLGILFHAKEYPAFNKELFPYNLGYCQAGSNVPYDDSMNLRNVLWLAPLPSKETKAWLAPGVLVVLDAHPDGIIYQEMIRDYVQIVRTVYEDDLGENTVDVNYLNVANAAPVDRIYIC
;
A
#
# COMPACT_ATOMS: atom_id res chain seq x y z
N MET A 1 47.97 34.17 25.58
CA MET A 1 48.18 33.61 24.22
C MET A 1 48.60 32.15 24.36
N LEU A 2 47.71 31.20 24.07
CA LEU A 2 48.11 29.83 23.72
C LEU A 2 47.04 29.27 22.78
N ARG A 3 47.47 29.05 21.54
CA ARG A 3 46.68 28.56 20.41
C ARG A 3 46.71 27.03 20.38
N LEU A 4 45.55 26.48 20.03
CA LEU A 4 45.32 25.30 19.18
C LEU A 4 45.91 23.95 19.61
N ARG A 5 45.00 22.97 19.79
CA ARG A 5 45.05 21.65 19.12
C ARG A 5 43.71 20.93 19.29
N PHE A 6 42.76 21.25 18.42
CA PHE A 6 41.63 20.37 18.14
C PHE A 6 42.10 19.29 17.15
N ARG A 7 42.03 18.01 17.53
CA ARG A 7 42.13 16.89 16.60
C ARG A 7 40.74 16.24 16.48
N PRO A 8 40.19 16.09 15.25
CA PRO A 8 38.90 15.45 15.03
C PRO A 8 39.05 13.91 15.02
N ALA A 9 38.02 13.22 15.51
CA ALA A 9 37.85 11.77 15.37
C ALA A 9 36.86 11.46 14.22
N PRO A 10 37.00 10.29 13.56
CA PRO A 10 36.57 10.11 12.17
C PRO A 10 35.09 9.79 12.00
N LEU A 11 34.54 10.27 10.87
CA LEU A 11 33.22 9.90 10.36
C LEU A 11 33.14 8.40 10.05
N SER A 12 32.25 7.70 10.74
CA SER A 12 31.90 6.32 10.43
C SER A 12 30.77 6.33 9.41
N LEU A 13 31.11 6.30 8.11
CA LEU A 13 30.17 5.96 7.04
C LEU A 13 29.88 4.46 7.12
N LYS A 14 28.71 4.07 7.63
CA LYS A 14 28.19 2.71 7.46
C LYS A 14 27.06 2.75 6.42
N LEU A 15 27.43 2.30 5.23
CA LEU A 15 26.59 2.06 4.06
C LEU A 15 25.48 1.07 4.43
N ALA A 16 24.21 1.48 4.32
CA ALA A 16 23.06 0.60 4.54
C ALA A 16 22.85 -0.27 3.28
N PHE A 17 22.96 -1.60 3.45
CA PHE A 17 22.67 -2.57 2.41
C PHE A 17 21.15 -2.79 2.31
N THR A 18 20.59 -2.58 1.12
CA THR A 18 19.28 -3.10 0.72
C THR A 18 19.38 -4.62 0.58
N VAL A 19 18.72 -5.37 1.47
CA VAL A 19 18.60 -6.82 1.35
C VAL A 19 17.54 -7.12 0.28
N SER A 20 17.99 -7.25 -0.97
CA SER A 20 17.19 -7.91 -2.01
C SER A 20 17.37 -9.42 -1.84
N LEU A 21 16.31 -10.12 -1.44
CA LEU A 21 16.32 -11.56 -1.21
C LEU A 21 16.37 -12.30 -2.58
N ALA A 22 17.57 -12.50 -3.13
CA ALA A 22 17.78 -13.33 -4.32
C ALA A 22 17.99 -14.79 -3.89
N VAL A 23 16.93 -15.61 -3.91
CA VAL A 23 17.04 -17.05 -3.70
C VAL A 23 17.37 -17.72 -5.04
N SER A 24 18.59 -18.24 -5.16
CA SER A 24 19.03 -19.01 -6.33
C SER A 24 18.56 -20.45 -6.23
N PHE A 25 17.66 -20.88 -7.12
CA PHE A 25 17.35 -22.31 -7.33
C PHE A 25 17.90 -22.76 -8.68
N SER A 26 18.76 -23.78 -8.64
CA SER A 26 19.15 -24.56 -9.82
C SER A 26 18.18 -25.74 -9.93
N VAL A 27 17.30 -25.75 -10.93
CA VAL A 27 16.54 -26.95 -11.29
C VAL A 27 16.85 -27.31 -12.73
N SER A 28 17.34 -28.55 -12.84
CA SER A 28 17.82 -29.20 -14.05
C SER A 28 16.68 -29.53 -15.02
N CYS A 29 17.02 -29.38 -16.30
CA CYS A 29 16.42 -29.86 -17.53
C CYS A 29 15.26 -30.87 -17.43
N CYS A 30 14.14 -30.52 -18.09
CA CYS A 30 13.35 -31.44 -18.93
C CYS A 30 12.62 -30.61 -20.00
N ALA A 31 12.97 -30.85 -21.26
CA ALA A 31 12.33 -30.28 -22.42
C ALA A 31 10.91 -30.84 -22.59
N SER A 32 9.94 -29.99 -22.97
CA SER A 32 9.06 -30.19 -24.13
C SER A 32 7.92 -29.17 -24.19
N SER A 33 7.59 -28.82 -25.43
CA SER A 33 6.39 -28.13 -25.93
C SER A 33 6.36 -26.59 -25.88
N SER A 34 6.93 -26.06 -26.95
CA SER A 34 6.75 -24.72 -27.50
C SER A 34 5.27 -24.37 -27.69
N TYR A 35 4.71 -23.57 -26.80
CA TYR A 35 3.71 -22.56 -27.17
C TYR A 35 4.32 -21.19 -26.90
N SER A 36 5.19 -20.78 -27.81
CA SER A 36 5.64 -19.39 -27.89
C SER A 36 4.50 -18.58 -28.52
N SER A 37 3.41 -18.36 -27.77
CA SER A 37 2.62 -17.15 -28.00
C SER A 37 3.50 -16.01 -27.52
N ARG A 38 4.26 -15.46 -28.45
CA ARG A 38 5.09 -14.28 -28.28
C ARG A 38 4.17 -13.07 -28.05
N THR A 39 3.47 -13.05 -26.92
CA THR A 39 2.98 -11.79 -26.37
C THR A 39 4.23 -10.92 -26.22
N SER A 40 4.21 -9.71 -26.77
CA SER A 40 5.24 -8.74 -26.38
C SER A 40 5.13 -8.65 -24.87
N SER A 41 6.09 -9.19 -24.12
CA SER A 41 6.06 -9.16 -22.66
C SER A 41 6.03 -7.68 -22.28
N ARG A 42 4.87 -7.19 -21.85
CA ARG A 42 4.76 -5.82 -21.36
C ARG A 42 5.52 -5.78 -20.05
N SER A 43 6.13 -4.64 -19.76
CA SER A 43 6.72 -4.45 -18.44
C SER A 43 5.60 -4.34 -17.40
N PRO A 44 5.82 -4.78 -16.15
CA PRO A 44 4.92 -4.54 -15.04
C PRO A 44 4.45 -3.08 -14.94
N GLN A 45 5.35 -2.13 -15.20
CA GLN A 45 5.07 -0.69 -15.22
C GLN A 45 4.03 -0.30 -16.28
N ALA A 46 4.05 -0.92 -17.45
CA ALA A 46 3.10 -0.60 -18.52
C ALA A 46 1.68 -1.07 -18.17
N VAL A 47 1.56 -2.24 -17.53
CA VAL A 47 0.26 -2.77 -17.06
C VAL A 47 -0.24 -1.98 -15.85
N ALA A 48 0.66 -1.59 -14.95
CA ALA A 48 0.37 -0.70 -13.83
C ALA A 48 -0.15 0.69 -14.30
N ALA A 49 0.47 1.29 -15.33
CA ALA A 49 0.00 2.55 -15.91
C ALA A 49 -1.41 2.42 -16.52
N ASP A 50 -1.72 1.29 -17.17
CA ASP A 50 -3.06 1.01 -17.69
C ASP A 50 -4.07 0.81 -16.55
N LEU A 51 -3.69 0.09 -15.48
CA LEU A 51 -4.50 -0.08 -14.27
C LEU A 51 -4.87 1.28 -13.66
N LEU A 52 -3.88 2.16 -13.47
CA LEU A 52 -4.07 3.50 -12.93
C LEU A 52 -4.95 4.36 -13.84
N SER A 53 -4.81 4.21 -15.17
CA SER A 53 -5.66 4.89 -16.15
C SER A 53 -7.11 4.42 -16.09
N VAL A 54 -7.35 3.12 -15.91
CA VAL A 54 -8.69 2.54 -15.70
C VAL A 54 -9.34 3.11 -14.43
N LEU A 55 -8.55 3.31 -13.37
CA LEU A 55 -8.99 3.89 -12.09
C LEU A 55 -9.03 5.43 -12.07
N ALA A 56 -8.58 6.09 -13.14
CA ALA A 56 -8.56 7.56 -13.28
C ALA A 56 -9.80 8.13 -14.01
N GLY A 57 -10.81 7.29 -14.27
CA GLY A 57 -12.09 7.69 -14.85
C GLY A 57 -12.21 7.47 -16.36
N PRO A 58 -13.40 7.71 -16.95
CA PRO A 58 -13.73 7.26 -18.30
C PRO A 58 -12.80 7.77 -19.40
N ARG A 59 -12.35 9.03 -19.30
CA ARG A 59 -11.47 9.66 -20.29
C ARG A 59 -10.06 9.04 -20.30
N ALA A 60 -9.51 8.72 -19.13
CA ALA A 60 -8.22 8.07 -19.01
C ALA A 60 -8.33 6.59 -19.42
N ALA A 61 -9.38 5.89 -18.95
CA ALA A 61 -9.65 4.51 -19.30
C ALA A 61 -9.84 4.29 -20.81
N ALA A 62 -10.36 5.27 -21.55
CA ALA A 62 -10.52 5.21 -23.01
C ALA A 62 -9.18 5.16 -23.78
N ARG A 63 -8.05 5.45 -23.13
CA ARG A 63 -6.70 5.33 -23.73
C ARG A 63 -6.14 3.91 -23.63
N VAL A 64 -6.71 3.09 -22.75
CA VAL A 64 -6.32 1.69 -22.56
C VAL A 64 -7.08 0.82 -23.57
N PRO A 65 -6.41 -0.13 -24.26
CA PRO A 65 -7.09 -1.07 -25.15
C PRO A 65 -8.28 -1.76 -24.45
N ALA A 66 -9.45 -1.82 -25.10
CA ALA A 66 -10.68 -2.26 -24.46
C ALA A 66 -10.60 -3.68 -23.87
N ALA A 67 -9.92 -4.61 -24.55
CA ALA A 67 -9.69 -5.97 -24.04
C ALA A 67 -8.86 -5.96 -22.75
N GLU A 68 -7.82 -5.14 -22.70
CA GLU A 68 -6.96 -5.00 -21.53
C GLU A 68 -7.72 -4.35 -20.36
N ALA A 69 -8.45 -3.28 -20.64
CA ALA A 69 -9.27 -2.61 -19.63
C ALA A 69 -10.32 -3.56 -19.03
N SER A 70 -10.85 -4.51 -19.81
CA SER A 70 -11.74 -5.56 -19.30
C SER A 70 -11.01 -6.60 -18.44
N ARG A 71 -9.82 -7.06 -18.86
CA ARG A 71 -8.98 -7.97 -18.06
C ARG A 71 -8.60 -7.35 -16.71
N LEU A 72 -8.19 -6.08 -16.72
CA LEU A 72 -7.86 -5.34 -15.51
C LEU A 72 -9.07 -5.22 -14.59
N ARG A 73 -10.22 -4.80 -15.10
CA ARG A 73 -11.47 -4.70 -14.30
C ARG A 73 -11.90 -6.02 -13.68
N ALA A 74 -11.66 -7.15 -14.35
CA ALA A 74 -11.97 -8.47 -13.80
C ALA A 74 -11.11 -8.84 -12.57
N CYS A 75 -9.97 -8.17 -12.38
CA CYS A 75 -9.08 -8.34 -11.22
C CYS A 75 -9.33 -7.31 -10.10
N LEU A 76 -10.36 -6.46 -10.18
CA LEU A 76 -10.62 -5.42 -9.19
C LEU A 76 -11.76 -5.80 -8.25
N ARG A 77 -11.49 -5.84 -6.95
CA ARG A 77 -12.52 -6.03 -5.92
C ARG A 77 -12.59 -4.79 -5.03
N PHE A 78 -13.58 -3.93 -5.28
CA PHE A 78 -13.68 -2.64 -4.60
C PHE A 78 -14.07 -2.82 -3.13
N LEU A 79 -13.34 -2.14 -2.25
CA LEU A 79 -13.71 -1.95 -0.85
C LEU A 79 -14.43 -0.62 -0.66
N ALA A 80 -14.11 0.40 -1.46
CA ALA A 80 -14.82 1.68 -1.52
C ALA A 80 -14.79 2.27 -2.96
N PRO A 81 -15.96 2.63 -3.54
CA PRO A 81 -17.30 2.43 -2.98
C PRO A 81 -17.63 0.96 -2.77
N ALA A 82 -18.26 0.64 -1.64
CA ALA A 82 -18.76 -0.71 -1.38
C ALA A 82 -19.94 -1.06 -2.30
N ASN A 83 -20.72 -0.06 -2.70
CA ASN A 83 -21.80 -0.21 -3.66
C ASN A 83 -21.92 1.04 -4.55
N PRO A 84 -21.55 0.99 -5.85
CA PRO A 84 -21.60 2.15 -6.75
C PRO A 84 -23.00 2.78 -6.90
N THR A 85 -24.06 2.09 -6.50
CA THR A 85 -25.46 2.53 -6.62
C THR A 85 -25.98 3.35 -5.42
N ALA A 86 -25.20 3.58 -4.37
CA ALA A 86 -25.65 4.34 -3.20
C ALA A 86 -25.67 5.86 -3.48
N GLN A 87 -26.84 6.49 -3.30
CA GLN A 87 -27.05 7.94 -3.46
C GLN A 87 -26.43 8.76 -2.31
N LYS A 88 -26.03 9.99 -2.65
CA LYS A 88 -25.48 11.04 -1.77
C LYS A 88 -26.26 11.18 -0.44
N VAL A 89 -25.59 10.97 0.69
CA VAL A 89 -26.10 11.38 2.01
C VAL A 89 -25.37 12.66 2.42
N SER A 90 -26.07 13.79 2.45
CA SER A 90 -25.52 15.07 2.90
C SER A 90 -25.85 15.29 4.38
N SER A 91 -24.93 15.01 5.30
CA SER A 91 -25.05 15.44 6.70
C SER A 91 -23.73 15.25 7.46
N TRP A 92 -22.95 16.31 7.61
CA TRP A 92 -21.77 16.31 8.48
C TRP A 92 -22.19 16.40 9.95
N SER A 93 -21.88 15.36 10.74
CA SER A 93 -21.87 15.43 12.20
C SER A 93 -20.48 15.08 12.73
N ARG A 94 -20.02 15.88 13.69
CA ARG A 94 -18.65 15.95 14.26
C ARG A 94 -18.28 14.75 15.15
N GLY A 95 -18.64 13.53 14.74
CA GLY A 95 -18.25 12.28 15.40
C GLY A 95 -16.97 11.73 14.79
N GLY A 96 -16.00 11.34 15.61
CA GLY A 96 -14.75 10.75 15.10
C GLY A 96 -15.00 9.44 14.32
N PRO A 97 -14.08 9.06 13.40
CA PRO A 97 -14.27 8.00 12.41
C PRO A 97 -14.62 6.61 12.97
N ARG A 98 -14.42 6.38 14.28
CA ARG A 98 -14.59 5.06 14.90
C ARG A 98 -16.01 4.69 15.30
N LYS A 99 -16.91 5.65 15.55
CA LYS A 99 -18.27 5.28 16.01
C LYS A 99 -19.07 4.56 14.91
N PHE A 100 -18.63 4.67 13.66
CA PHE A 100 -19.40 4.28 12.48
C PHE A 100 -18.97 2.94 11.86
N LEU A 101 -17.71 2.50 12.05
CA LEU A 101 -17.25 1.21 11.49
C LEU A 101 -17.77 -0.01 12.25
N LEU A 102 -18.16 0.15 13.53
CA LEU A 102 -18.61 -0.95 14.39
C LEU A 102 -20.12 -1.18 14.36
N ASP A 103 -20.90 -0.13 14.07
CA ASP A 103 -22.34 -0.25 13.97
C ASP A 103 -22.68 -0.51 12.51
N GLY A 104 -23.12 -1.73 12.18
CA GLY A 104 -23.46 -2.19 10.81
C GLY A 104 -24.65 -1.46 10.18
N CYS A 105 -24.81 -0.17 10.45
CA CYS A 105 -25.76 0.72 9.82
C CYS A 105 -25.23 1.16 8.45
N ASP A 106 -26.07 1.07 7.41
CA ASP A 106 -25.77 1.56 6.05
C ASP A 106 -25.23 3.01 6.02
N ALA A 107 -25.62 3.83 7.01
CA ALA A 107 -25.11 5.19 7.19
C ALA A 107 -23.59 5.25 7.36
N GLY A 108 -22.99 4.35 8.16
CA GLY A 108 -21.54 4.31 8.37
C GLY A 108 -20.81 3.81 7.12
N ALA A 109 -21.43 2.94 6.33
CA ALA A 109 -20.87 2.49 5.06
C ALA A 109 -20.84 3.61 4.02
N ALA A 110 -21.93 4.38 3.89
CA ALA A 110 -22.01 5.53 2.99
C ALA A 110 -21.03 6.65 3.38
N GLU A 111 -20.88 6.94 4.67
CA GLU A 111 -19.92 7.93 5.17
C GLU A 111 -18.46 7.48 4.90
N ALA A 112 -18.13 6.22 5.15
CA ALA A 112 -16.80 5.70 4.83
C ALA A 112 -16.52 5.68 3.31
N ASP A 113 -17.53 5.42 2.47
CA ASP A 113 -17.41 5.56 1.01
C ASP A 113 -17.12 7.02 0.62
N GLU A 114 -17.83 7.98 1.22
CA GLU A 114 -17.61 9.41 1.01
C GLU A 114 -16.20 9.82 1.47
N MET A 115 -15.72 9.35 2.63
CA MET A 115 -14.36 9.62 3.12
C MET A 115 -13.26 9.05 2.21
N VAL A 116 -13.51 7.94 1.51
CA VAL A 116 -12.54 7.43 0.52
C VAL A 116 -12.60 8.26 -0.77
N MET A 117 -13.81 8.55 -1.26
CA MET A 117 -13.98 9.32 -2.50
C MET A 117 -13.52 10.77 -2.37
N TRP A 118 -13.75 11.37 -1.21
CA TRP A 118 -13.53 12.78 -0.89
C TRP A 118 -13.01 12.89 0.55
N PRO A 119 -11.73 12.56 0.78
CA PRO A 119 -11.12 12.61 2.09
C PRO A 119 -11.08 14.03 2.66
N PRO A 120 -10.73 14.18 3.95
CA PRO A 120 -10.60 15.49 4.56
C PRO A 120 -9.63 16.41 3.82
N ALA A 121 -9.83 17.73 3.99
CA ALA A 121 -9.10 18.76 3.25
C ALA A 121 -7.56 18.59 3.28
N PRO A 122 -6.91 18.25 4.41
CA PRO A 122 -5.45 18.04 4.41
C PRO A 122 -4.97 16.90 3.51
N VAL A 123 -5.78 15.86 3.30
CA VAL A 123 -5.45 14.75 2.40
C VAL A 123 -5.68 15.16 0.94
N LEU A 124 -6.73 15.95 0.66
CA LEU A 124 -6.93 16.56 -0.64
C LEU A 124 -5.78 17.51 -1.01
N ASP A 125 -5.33 18.32 -0.05
CA ASP A 125 -4.20 19.23 -0.24
C ASP A 125 -2.90 18.44 -0.49
N LEU A 126 -2.67 17.33 0.21
CA LEU A 126 -1.54 16.43 -0.04
C LEU A 126 -1.61 15.81 -1.45
N ALA A 127 -2.79 15.37 -1.89
CA ALA A 127 -3.01 14.82 -3.22
C ALA A 127 -2.79 15.87 -4.33
N ARG A 128 -3.19 17.13 -4.10
CA ARG A 128 -2.90 18.22 -5.01
C ARG A 128 -1.43 18.61 -5.03
N LEU A 129 -0.78 18.65 -3.87
CA LEU A 129 0.67 18.87 -3.76
C LEU A 129 1.47 17.85 -4.57
N ALA A 130 1.08 16.57 -4.52
CA ALA A 130 1.70 15.51 -5.30
C ALA A 130 1.67 15.79 -6.82
N VAL A 131 0.52 16.22 -7.35
CA VAL A 131 0.35 16.52 -8.77
C VAL A 131 1.01 17.84 -9.17
N ASP A 132 0.82 18.89 -8.39
CA ASP A 132 1.31 20.24 -8.69
C ASP A 132 2.85 20.32 -8.60
N SER A 133 3.47 19.44 -7.80
CA SER A 133 4.94 19.28 -7.76
C SER A 133 5.51 18.44 -8.91
N GLY A 134 4.66 17.94 -9.82
CA GLY A 134 5.06 17.06 -10.91
C GLY A 134 5.39 15.64 -10.48
N GLY A 135 4.93 15.21 -9.30
CA GLY A 135 5.26 13.90 -8.73
C GLY A 135 6.60 13.89 -7.98
N ASP A 136 7.04 15.01 -7.39
CA ASP A 136 8.27 15.08 -6.57
C ASP A 136 8.05 14.47 -5.18
N PRO A 137 8.69 13.32 -4.83
CA PRO A 137 8.60 12.75 -3.48
C PRO A 137 9.06 13.72 -2.39
N GLY A 138 9.99 14.62 -2.72
CA GLY A 138 10.46 15.69 -1.85
C GLY A 138 9.34 16.59 -1.34
N ALA A 139 8.29 16.81 -2.13
CA ALA A 139 7.12 17.60 -1.73
C ALA A 139 6.35 16.92 -0.59
N ILE A 140 6.19 15.60 -0.65
CA ILE A 140 5.55 14.81 0.40
C ILE A 140 6.44 14.74 1.64
N HIS A 141 7.75 14.55 1.47
CA HIS A 141 8.69 14.54 2.60
C HIS A 141 8.70 15.84 3.41
N ARG A 142 8.50 16.99 2.75
CA ARG A 142 8.39 18.30 3.41
C ARG A 142 7.12 18.48 4.24
N ALA A 143 6.09 17.65 4.03
CA ALA A 143 4.87 17.66 4.84
C ALA A 143 4.98 16.83 6.14
N LEU A 144 6.09 16.11 6.33
CA LEU A 144 6.37 15.36 7.55
C LEU A 144 6.87 16.28 8.67
N ASP A 145 6.42 16.01 9.88
CA ASP A 145 7.02 16.58 11.09
C ASP A 145 8.47 16.06 11.20
N PRO A 146 9.47 16.93 11.45
CA PRO A 146 10.87 16.53 11.55
C PRO A 146 11.18 15.66 12.78
N THR A 147 10.24 15.52 13.72
CA THR A 147 10.41 14.74 14.96
C THR A 147 10.55 13.26 14.65
N MET A 148 11.71 12.69 15.02
CA MET A 148 11.99 11.27 14.90
C MET A 148 11.41 10.50 16.08
N LEU A 149 10.48 9.59 15.81
CA LEU A 149 9.81 8.75 16.79
C LEU A 149 10.42 7.35 16.80
N PRO A 150 10.92 6.84 17.94
CA PRO A 150 11.39 5.46 18.03
C PRO A 150 10.29 4.46 17.65
N VAL A 151 10.63 3.49 16.81
CA VAL A 151 9.72 2.39 16.47
C VAL A 151 9.55 1.49 17.70
N PRO A 152 8.33 1.33 18.23
CA PRO A 152 8.09 0.56 19.43
C PRO A 152 8.30 -0.94 19.21
N ASP A 153 8.52 -1.70 20.28
CA ASP A 153 8.42 -3.15 20.20
C ASP A 153 6.95 -3.55 20.09
N VAL A 154 6.53 -3.96 18.89
CA VAL A 154 5.15 -4.37 18.62
C VAL A 154 5.06 -5.87 18.73
N GLU A 155 4.14 -6.37 19.57
CA GLU A 155 3.76 -7.80 19.62
C GLU A 155 4.98 -8.74 19.73
N GLY A 156 5.98 -8.33 20.54
CA GLY A 156 7.21 -9.08 20.77
C GLY A 156 8.14 -9.19 19.56
N SER A 157 8.11 -8.22 18.64
CA SER A 157 8.98 -8.13 17.46
C SER A 157 10.46 -8.25 17.79
N GLN A 158 10.92 -7.55 18.82
CA GLN A 158 12.33 -7.52 19.20
C GLN A 158 12.80 -8.85 19.78
N LYS A 159 11.93 -9.58 20.50
CA LYS A 159 12.25 -10.94 20.99
C LYS A 159 12.60 -11.88 19.85
N ASN A 160 11.97 -11.70 18.70
CA ASN A 160 12.23 -12.50 17.50
C ASN A 160 13.32 -11.91 16.61
N LYS A 161 13.99 -10.82 17.02
CA LYS A 161 14.95 -10.04 16.19
C LYS A 161 14.33 -9.47 14.91
N CYS A 162 13.02 -9.24 14.91
CA CYS A 162 12.31 -8.66 13.79
C CYS A 162 12.39 -7.14 13.84
N HIS A 163 12.71 -6.53 12.70
CA HIS A 163 12.58 -5.10 12.46
C HIS A 163 11.48 -4.92 11.41
N LEU A 164 10.31 -4.44 11.84
CA LEU A 164 9.14 -4.27 10.96
C LEU A 164 9.29 -3.09 9.98
N THR A 165 10.14 -2.14 10.32
CA THR A 165 10.37 -0.92 9.55
C THR A 165 11.80 -0.89 9.02
N ARG A 166 12.00 -0.18 7.91
CA ARG A 166 13.31 0.03 7.28
C ARG A 166 14.32 0.70 8.23
N THR A 167 13.85 1.61 9.09
CA THR A 167 14.65 2.34 10.06
C THR A 167 14.09 2.16 11.47
N PRO A 168 14.91 2.23 12.53
CA PRO A 168 14.45 2.11 13.92
C PRO A 168 13.65 3.33 14.41
N TYR A 169 13.39 4.29 13.52
CA TYR A 169 12.62 5.49 13.78
C TYR A 169 11.67 5.73 12.62
N GLY A 170 10.50 6.28 12.92
CA GLY A 170 9.57 6.83 11.94
C GLY A 170 9.27 8.30 12.23
N ARG A 171 8.46 8.92 11.38
CA ARG A 171 7.91 10.26 11.54
C ARG A 171 6.39 10.21 11.40
N ARG A 172 5.74 11.36 11.49
CA ARG A 172 4.32 11.54 11.15
C ARG A 172 4.18 12.74 10.23
N PHE A 173 3.05 12.86 9.55
CA PHE A 173 2.70 14.13 8.91
C PHE A 173 2.50 15.19 9.99
N ALA A 174 2.93 16.42 9.70
CA ALA A 174 2.73 17.55 10.63
C ALA A 174 1.24 17.83 10.88
N ASN A 175 0.39 17.47 9.92
CA ASN A 175 -1.07 17.53 10.09
C ASN A 175 -1.61 16.19 10.62
N GLU A 176 -2.15 16.21 11.83
CA GLU A 176 -2.70 15.02 12.51
C GLU A 176 -3.89 14.38 11.78
N GLU A 177 -4.63 15.13 10.97
CA GLU A 177 -5.77 14.61 10.21
C GLU A 177 -5.32 13.68 9.08
N ILE A 178 -4.15 13.93 8.48
CA ILE A 178 -3.54 13.00 7.50
C ILE A 178 -3.19 11.68 8.18
N ASN A 179 -2.54 11.74 9.35
CA ASN A 179 -2.20 10.53 10.12
C ASN A 179 -3.46 9.77 10.54
N SER A 180 -4.49 10.48 11.00
CA SER A 180 -5.78 9.89 11.38
C SER A 180 -6.47 9.23 10.20
N TYR A 181 -6.39 9.85 9.01
CA TYR A 181 -6.96 9.29 7.79
C TYR A 181 -6.24 8.02 7.34
N PHE A 182 -4.91 7.97 7.40
CA PHE A 182 -4.17 6.74 7.08
C PHE A 182 -4.48 5.63 8.07
N ALA A 183 -4.61 5.93 9.37
CA ALA A 183 -5.10 4.95 10.35
C ALA A 183 -6.52 4.45 10.01
N PHE A 184 -7.41 5.35 9.57
CA PHE A 184 -8.74 5.00 9.08
C PHE A 184 -8.68 4.05 7.88
N LEU A 185 -7.78 4.24 6.91
CA LEU A 185 -7.64 3.33 5.77
C LEU A 185 -7.30 1.90 6.22
N PHE A 186 -6.34 1.74 7.14
CA PHE A 186 -5.99 0.43 7.72
C PHE A 186 -7.20 -0.24 8.39
N GLU A 187 -7.91 0.49 9.25
CA GLU A 187 -9.10 -0.03 9.95
C GLU A 187 -10.25 -0.34 8.96
N LEU A 188 -10.43 0.47 7.92
CA LEU A 188 -11.44 0.26 6.88
C LEU A 188 -11.16 -0.99 6.05
N ILE A 189 -9.89 -1.24 5.69
CA ILE A 189 -9.50 -2.46 4.98
C ILE A 189 -9.89 -3.68 5.81
N VAL A 190 -9.54 -3.72 7.10
CA VAL A 190 -9.90 -4.84 7.98
C VAL A 190 -11.42 -5.03 8.08
N ALA A 191 -12.18 -3.94 8.15
CA ALA A 191 -13.64 -4.01 8.24
C ALA A 191 -14.30 -4.54 6.95
N ARG A 192 -13.76 -4.22 5.78
CA ARG A 192 -14.42 -4.49 4.49
C ARG A 192 -13.82 -5.62 3.67
N ALA A 193 -12.54 -5.92 3.84
CA ALA A 193 -11.84 -6.98 3.11
C ALA A 193 -12.55 -8.36 3.19
N PRO A 194 -13.19 -8.76 4.31
CA PRO A 194 -13.94 -10.01 4.35
C PRO A 194 -15.06 -10.09 3.31
N SER A 195 -15.68 -8.97 2.93
CA SER A 195 -16.75 -8.92 1.92
C SER A 195 -16.28 -9.32 0.52
N VAL A 196 -14.97 -9.25 0.26
CA VAL A 196 -14.36 -9.64 -1.02
C VAL A 196 -13.53 -10.93 -0.92
N GLY A 197 -13.62 -11.64 0.21
CA GLY A 197 -12.93 -12.91 0.45
C GLY A 197 -11.55 -12.79 1.11
N LEU A 198 -11.20 -11.62 1.63
CA LEU A 198 -9.90 -11.34 2.23
C LEU A 198 -10.06 -11.13 3.75
N ASN A 199 -9.78 -12.15 4.56
CA ASN A 199 -9.74 -12.02 6.01
C ASN A 199 -8.40 -11.45 6.45
N VAL A 200 -8.42 -10.27 7.06
CA VAL A 200 -7.23 -9.49 7.44
C VAL A 200 -7.34 -9.02 8.89
N SER A 201 -6.21 -8.94 9.57
CA SER A 201 -6.06 -8.39 10.91
C SER A 201 -4.91 -7.38 10.98
N LEU A 202 -5.03 -6.38 11.86
CA LEU A 202 -3.96 -5.42 12.14
C LEU A 202 -2.99 -6.01 13.17
N ASN A 203 -1.92 -6.64 12.69
CA ASN A 203 -0.84 -7.18 13.50
C ASN A 203 0.44 -7.26 12.67
N ARG A 204 1.58 -7.50 13.33
CA ARG A 204 2.91 -7.53 12.72
C ARG A 204 3.15 -8.61 11.66
N TYR A 205 2.22 -9.55 11.47
CA TYR A 205 2.32 -10.65 10.51
C TYR A 205 1.42 -10.47 9.29
N ASP A 206 0.34 -9.70 9.44
CA ASP A 206 -0.70 -9.54 8.43
C ASP A 206 -0.65 -8.13 7.84
N LEU A 207 -1.67 -7.29 8.03
CA LEU A 207 -1.66 -5.92 7.54
C LEU A 207 -1.09 -4.97 8.59
N PHE A 208 0.14 -4.50 8.39
CA PHE A 208 0.77 -3.49 9.22
C PHE A 208 1.48 -2.38 8.45
N HIS A 209 1.57 -2.47 7.12
CA HIS A 209 2.23 -1.44 6.33
C HIS A 209 1.61 -1.28 4.94
N GLY A 210 2.00 -0.20 4.28
CA GLY A 210 1.83 0.03 2.86
C GLY A 210 2.83 1.05 2.36
N HIS A 211 2.99 1.13 1.05
CA HIS A 211 3.97 1.99 0.40
C HIS A 211 3.25 3.15 -0.25
N LEU A 212 3.51 4.37 0.24
CA LEU A 212 2.99 5.58 -0.37
C LEU A 212 3.84 5.90 -1.59
N PHE A 213 3.18 6.05 -2.73
CA PHE A 213 3.84 6.32 -4.01
C PHE A 213 3.14 7.45 -4.75
N LEU A 214 3.87 8.04 -5.70
CA LEU A 214 3.34 9.01 -6.65
C LEU A 214 3.27 8.36 -8.03
N ALA A 215 2.04 8.13 -8.51
CA ALA A 215 1.79 7.42 -9.76
C ALA A 215 2.57 8.03 -10.94
N SER A 216 3.19 7.17 -11.75
CA SER A 216 3.84 7.59 -13.00
C SER A 216 2.87 8.39 -13.87
N GLU A 217 3.40 9.38 -14.61
CA GLU A 217 2.67 10.28 -15.54
C GLU A 217 1.72 11.29 -14.88
N THR A 218 0.96 10.88 -13.85
CA THR A 218 -0.08 11.71 -13.26
C THR A 218 0.34 12.39 -11.96
N GLY A 219 1.30 11.83 -11.23
CA GLY A 219 1.63 12.25 -9.86
C GLY A 219 0.51 11.96 -8.86
N ARG A 220 -0.38 11.01 -9.18
CA ARG A 220 -1.53 10.68 -8.31
C ARG A 220 -1.00 10.03 -7.05
N LEU A 221 -1.36 10.58 -5.90
CA LEU A 221 -1.02 9.99 -4.61
C LEU A 221 -1.74 8.65 -4.44
N GLY A 222 -0.99 7.62 -4.07
CA GLY A 222 -1.53 6.31 -3.76
C GLY A 222 -0.79 5.63 -2.61
N ILE A 223 -1.40 4.59 -2.04
CA ILE A 223 -0.77 3.68 -1.09
C ILE A 223 -1.06 2.26 -1.56
N LEU A 224 0.00 1.46 -1.71
CA LEU A 224 -0.09 0.02 -1.92
C LEU A 224 0.12 -0.70 -0.59
N PHE A 225 -0.94 -1.26 -0.02
CA PHE A 225 -0.89 -2.04 1.20
C PHE A 225 -0.65 -3.51 0.89
N HIS A 226 0.14 -4.15 1.76
CA HIS A 226 0.37 -5.58 1.71
C HIS A 226 -0.23 -6.22 2.97
N ALA A 227 -1.26 -7.03 2.76
CA ALA A 227 -1.77 -7.94 3.79
C ALA A 227 -1.02 -9.27 3.73
N LYS A 228 -1.24 -10.11 4.75
CA LYS A 228 -0.65 -11.46 4.86
C LYS A 228 0.85 -11.44 4.59
N GLU A 229 1.54 -10.46 5.17
CA GLU A 229 2.95 -10.17 4.88
C GLU A 229 3.88 -11.32 5.25
N TYR A 230 3.59 -11.98 6.37
CA TYR A 230 4.37 -13.10 6.86
C TYR A 230 3.48 -14.32 7.05
N PRO A 231 3.14 -15.09 5.98
CA PRO A 231 2.45 -16.37 6.14
C PRO A 231 3.24 -17.32 7.05
N ALA A 232 2.54 -18.08 7.87
CA ALA A 232 3.14 -19.06 8.77
C ALA A 232 3.92 -20.12 7.98
N PHE A 233 5.10 -20.49 8.46
CA PHE A 233 5.86 -21.59 7.88
C PHE A 233 5.05 -22.89 8.02
N ASN A 234 4.79 -23.54 6.89
CA ASN A 234 4.09 -24.81 6.84
C ASN A 234 4.77 -25.72 5.81
N LYS A 235 5.22 -26.91 6.21
CA LYS A 235 6.01 -27.79 5.33
C LYS A 235 5.28 -28.22 4.04
N GLU A 236 3.96 -28.20 4.03
CA GLU A 236 3.14 -28.67 2.92
C GLU A 236 2.62 -27.50 2.09
N LEU A 237 2.08 -26.46 2.75
CA LEU A 237 1.41 -25.34 2.09
C LEU A 237 2.35 -24.16 1.78
N PHE A 238 3.32 -23.87 2.67
CA PHE A 238 4.24 -22.74 2.53
C PHE A 238 5.61 -23.04 3.16
N PRO A 239 6.45 -23.87 2.50
CA PRO A 239 7.71 -24.35 3.05
C PRO A 239 8.84 -23.31 2.94
N TYR A 240 8.52 -22.02 3.00
CA TYR A 240 9.47 -20.92 2.85
C TYR A 240 9.72 -20.22 4.18
N ASN A 241 10.99 -20.12 4.57
CA ASN A 241 11.41 -19.36 5.73
C ASN A 241 11.68 -17.91 5.32
N LEU A 242 10.83 -16.99 5.77
CA LEU A 242 10.93 -15.55 5.50
C LEU A 242 11.75 -14.81 6.57
N GLY A 243 12.38 -15.53 7.49
CA GLY A 243 13.28 -14.99 8.50
C GLY A 243 12.58 -14.56 9.80
N TYR A 244 13.23 -13.66 10.53
CA TYR A 244 12.89 -13.31 11.91
C TYR A 244 11.47 -12.75 12.10
N CYS A 245 10.95 -12.04 11.11
CA CYS A 245 9.61 -11.45 11.19
C CYS A 245 8.48 -12.47 11.02
N GLN A 246 8.75 -13.62 10.39
CA GLN A 246 7.80 -14.73 10.27
C GLN A 246 7.65 -15.55 11.57
N ALA A 247 8.64 -15.47 12.46
CA ALA A 247 8.68 -16.30 13.66
C ALA A 247 7.45 -16.04 14.55
N GLY A 248 6.65 -17.09 14.77
CA GLY A 248 5.42 -17.03 15.55
C GLY A 248 4.18 -16.59 14.76
N SER A 249 4.28 -16.38 13.45
CA SER A 249 3.12 -16.10 12.61
C SER A 249 2.13 -17.26 12.62
N ASN A 250 0.84 -16.91 12.66
CA ASN A 250 -0.31 -17.81 12.49
C ASN A 250 -1.10 -17.49 11.21
N VAL A 251 -0.60 -16.63 10.33
CA VAL A 251 -1.27 -16.24 9.09
C VAL A 251 -1.29 -17.45 8.14
N PRO A 252 -2.46 -17.99 7.77
CA PRO A 252 -2.51 -19.13 6.87
C PRO A 252 -2.09 -18.73 5.45
N TYR A 253 -1.39 -19.64 4.78
CA TYR A 253 -1.16 -19.59 3.36
C TYR A 253 -2.26 -20.38 2.65
N ASP A 254 -3.13 -19.68 1.93
CA ASP A 254 -4.29 -20.20 1.22
C ASP A 254 -4.62 -19.30 0.01
N ASP A 255 -5.74 -19.55 -0.67
CA ASP A 255 -6.13 -18.79 -1.87
C ASP A 255 -6.41 -17.30 -1.61
N SER A 256 -6.62 -16.88 -0.36
CA SER A 256 -6.77 -15.46 -0.04
C SER A 256 -5.45 -14.68 -0.22
N MET A 257 -4.32 -15.36 -0.40
CA MET A 257 -3.07 -14.74 -0.85
C MET A 257 -3.22 -14.01 -2.20
N ASN A 258 -4.15 -14.44 -3.06
CA ASN A 258 -4.48 -13.74 -4.31
C ASN A 258 -4.93 -12.29 -4.06
N LEU A 259 -5.48 -12.02 -2.88
CA LEU A 259 -6.16 -10.77 -2.54
C LEU A 259 -5.31 -9.84 -1.68
N ARG A 260 -4.05 -10.17 -1.42
CA ARG A 260 -3.23 -9.49 -0.42
C ARG A 260 -2.86 -8.03 -0.75
N ASN A 261 -2.91 -7.65 -2.02
CA ASN A 261 -2.49 -6.33 -2.48
C ASN A 261 -3.71 -5.41 -2.48
N VAL A 262 -3.72 -4.41 -1.60
CA VAL A 262 -4.80 -3.42 -1.54
C VAL A 262 -4.27 -2.09 -2.00
N LEU A 263 -4.93 -1.47 -2.95
CA LEU A 263 -4.56 -0.19 -3.53
C LEU A 263 -5.54 0.88 -3.08
N TRP A 264 -5.03 1.91 -2.41
CA TRP A 264 -5.73 3.18 -2.25
C TRP A 264 -5.16 4.20 -3.23
N LEU A 265 -6.05 4.94 -3.89
CA LEU A 265 -5.68 6.11 -4.66
C LEU A 265 -6.45 7.31 -4.13
N ALA A 266 -5.75 8.39 -3.81
CA ALA A 266 -6.38 9.66 -3.49
C ALA A 266 -7.18 10.19 -4.70
N PRO A 267 -8.09 11.14 -4.52
CA PRO A 267 -8.70 11.83 -5.66
C PRO A 267 -7.63 12.42 -6.57
N LEU A 268 -7.86 12.39 -7.89
CA LEU A 268 -6.91 12.87 -8.89
C LEU A 268 -7.22 14.33 -9.27
N PRO A 269 -6.39 15.31 -8.90
CA PRO A 269 -6.59 16.69 -9.33
C PRO A 269 -6.23 16.92 -10.80
N SER A 270 -6.90 17.88 -11.43
CA SER A 270 -6.49 18.43 -12.74
C SER A 270 -5.26 19.33 -12.60
N LYS A 271 -4.27 19.17 -13.49
CA LYS A 271 -3.13 20.09 -13.60
C LYS A 271 -3.52 21.48 -14.12
N GLU A 272 -4.61 21.55 -14.88
CA GLU A 272 -5.02 22.77 -15.61
C GLU A 272 -6.09 23.58 -14.86
N THR A 273 -6.86 22.93 -13.99
CA THR A 273 -8.04 23.52 -13.35
C THR A 273 -8.13 23.10 -11.88
N LYS A 274 -9.00 23.75 -11.11
CA LYS A 274 -9.32 23.36 -9.73
C LYS A 274 -10.20 22.11 -9.62
N ALA A 275 -10.52 21.48 -10.75
CA ALA A 275 -11.38 20.30 -10.77
C ALA A 275 -10.63 19.03 -10.35
N TRP A 276 -11.41 18.03 -9.95
CA TRP A 276 -10.95 16.66 -9.70
C TRP A 276 -11.37 15.78 -10.88
N LEU A 277 -10.40 15.09 -11.48
CA LEU A 277 -10.58 14.20 -12.63
C LEU A 277 -11.14 12.84 -12.23
N ALA A 278 -10.83 12.38 -11.01
CA ALA A 278 -11.34 11.14 -10.44
C ALA A 278 -11.52 11.26 -8.92
N PRO A 279 -12.53 10.60 -8.33
CA PRO A 279 -12.63 10.45 -6.89
C PRO A 279 -11.56 9.48 -6.38
N GLY A 280 -11.35 9.46 -5.06
CA GLY A 280 -10.54 8.43 -4.43
C GLY A 280 -11.19 7.05 -4.52
N VAL A 281 -10.37 6.00 -4.46
CA VAL A 281 -10.80 4.60 -4.53
C VAL A 281 -9.99 3.75 -3.56
N LEU A 282 -10.61 2.70 -3.03
CA LEU A 282 -9.94 1.65 -2.26
C LEU A 282 -10.34 0.30 -2.85
N VAL A 283 -9.35 -0.45 -3.35
CA VAL A 283 -9.60 -1.65 -4.16
C VAL A 283 -8.56 -2.73 -3.88
N VAL A 284 -9.00 -3.98 -3.79
CA VAL A 284 -8.11 -5.14 -3.78
C VAL A 284 -7.74 -5.49 -5.22
N LEU A 285 -6.43 -5.70 -5.46
CA LEU A 285 -5.90 -6.21 -6.71
C LEU A 285 -5.81 -7.73 -6.64
N ASP A 286 -6.76 -8.40 -7.29
CA ASP A 286 -6.83 -9.86 -7.36
C ASP A 286 -5.74 -10.41 -8.30
N ALA A 287 -4.70 -10.95 -7.69
CA ALA A 287 -3.57 -11.59 -8.34
C ALA A 287 -3.73 -13.12 -8.40
N HIS A 288 -4.94 -13.63 -8.72
CA HIS A 288 -5.10 -15.04 -9.06
C HIS A 288 -4.32 -15.42 -10.34
N PRO A 289 -3.83 -16.66 -10.47
CA PRO A 289 -2.88 -17.06 -11.53
C PRO A 289 -3.32 -16.79 -12.99
N ASP A 290 -4.62 -16.85 -13.26
CA ASP A 290 -5.17 -16.62 -14.61
C ASP A 290 -5.43 -15.13 -14.91
N GLY A 291 -5.28 -14.26 -13.91
CA GLY A 291 -5.54 -12.83 -13.99
C GLY A 291 -4.35 -12.05 -14.53
N ILE A 292 -4.64 -10.94 -15.21
CA ILE A 292 -3.59 -10.08 -15.79
C ILE A 292 -2.63 -9.51 -14.74
N ILE A 293 -3.14 -9.21 -13.53
CA ILE A 293 -2.30 -8.69 -12.44
C ILE A 293 -1.22 -9.73 -12.08
N TYR A 294 -1.59 -11.00 -11.95
CA TYR A 294 -0.62 -12.07 -11.69
C TYR A 294 0.36 -12.26 -12.85
N GLN A 295 -0.17 -12.38 -14.07
CA GLN A 295 0.61 -12.74 -15.25
C GLN A 295 1.64 -11.69 -15.65
N GLU A 296 1.33 -10.40 -15.44
CA GLU A 296 2.12 -9.31 -16.00
C GLU A 296 2.69 -8.33 -14.97
N MET A 297 2.18 -8.31 -13.73
CA MET A 297 2.72 -7.43 -12.67
C MET A 297 3.47 -8.18 -11.57
N ILE A 298 3.22 -9.47 -11.34
CA ILE A 298 3.91 -10.24 -10.30
C ILE A 298 5.19 -10.83 -10.88
N ARG A 299 6.34 -10.44 -10.32
CA ARG A 299 7.64 -10.94 -10.75
C ARG A 299 7.81 -12.42 -10.38
N ASP A 300 8.49 -13.19 -11.23
CA ASP A 300 8.65 -14.64 -11.09
C ASP A 300 9.08 -15.08 -9.68
N TYR A 301 10.04 -14.36 -9.09
CA TYR A 301 10.61 -14.71 -7.78
C TYR A 301 9.69 -14.40 -6.58
N VAL A 302 8.57 -13.69 -6.79
CA VAL A 302 7.54 -13.42 -5.76
C VAL A 302 6.17 -13.97 -6.14
N GLN A 303 6.04 -14.76 -7.22
CA GLN A 303 4.77 -15.38 -7.62
C GLN A 303 4.11 -16.19 -6.51
N ILE A 304 4.90 -16.84 -5.66
CA ILE A 304 4.38 -17.61 -4.53
C ILE A 304 3.65 -16.73 -3.50
N VAL A 305 4.16 -15.54 -3.22
CA VAL A 305 3.52 -14.60 -2.28
C VAL A 305 2.60 -13.60 -2.99
N ARG A 306 2.67 -13.49 -4.32
CA ARG A 306 1.81 -12.63 -5.14
C ARG A 306 1.96 -11.15 -4.81
N THR A 307 3.19 -10.71 -4.58
CA THR A 307 3.49 -9.30 -4.25
C THR A 307 3.54 -8.44 -5.49
N VAL A 308 2.70 -7.41 -5.55
CA VAL A 308 2.87 -6.27 -6.46
C VAL A 308 3.90 -5.34 -5.85
N TYR A 309 4.88 -4.91 -6.63
CA TYR A 309 5.86 -3.89 -6.20
C TYR A 309 5.31 -2.49 -6.45
N GLU A 310 5.46 -1.63 -5.46
CA GLU A 310 5.06 -0.22 -5.49
C GLU A 310 5.79 0.57 -6.58
N ASP A 311 7.05 0.24 -6.86
CA ASP A 311 7.88 0.86 -7.91
C ASP A 311 7.30 0.63 -9.32
N ASP A 312 6.45 -0.40 -9.49
CA ASP A 312 5.78 -0.62 -10.77
C ASP A 312 4.61 0.38 -10.97
N LEU A 313 4.05 0.94 -9.89
CA LEU A 313 2.96 1.92 -9.92
C LEU A 313 3.46 3.37 -10.04
N GLY A 314 4.69 3.65 -9.61
CA GLY A 314 5.28 4.99 -9.65
C GLY A 314 6.48 5.16 -8.73
N GLU A 315 6.75 6.40 -8.34
CA GLU A 315 7.88 6.71 -7.45
C GLU A 315 7.51 6.42 -5.99
N ASN A 316 8.15 5.41 -5.40
CA ASN A 316 8.02 5.13 -3.97
C ASN A 316 8.53 6.32 -3.15
N THR A 317 7.70 6.82 -2.25
CA THR A 317 7.98 8.01 -1.46
C THR A 317 8.30 7.65 -0.01
N VAL A 318 7.40 6.95 0.68
CA VAL A 318 7.57 6.58 2.10
C VAL A 318 6.81 5.30 2.43
N ASP A 319 7.30 4.58 3.43
CA ASP A 319 6.55 3.47 4.02
C ASP A 319 5.59 4.01 5.08
N VAL A 320 4.32 3.65 4.99
CA VAL A 320 3.27 3.98 5.97
C VAL A 320 3.02 2.75 6.82
N ASN A 321 3.38 2.81 8.10
CA ASN A 321 3.26 1.68 9.01
C ASN A 321 2.16 1.93 10.04
N TYR A 322 1.26 0.97 10.20
CA TYR A 322 0.31 0.86 11.31
C TYR A 322 0.86 -0.14 12.34
N LEU A 323 1.45 0.38 13.41
CA LEU A 323 2.05 -0.40 14.47
C LEU A 323 1.05 -0.53 15.62
N ASN A 324 0.52 -1.75 15.83
CA ASN A 324 -0.53 -2.04 16.80
C ASN A 324 -0.03 -1.98 18.26
N VAL A 325 0.27 -0.78 18.74
CA VAL A 325 0.70 -0.52 20.11
C VAL A 325 -0.52 -0.57 21.04
N ALA A 326 -0.41 -1.36 22.11
CA ALA A 326 -1.45 -1.47 23.12
C ALA A 326 -1.76 -0.10 23.75
N ASN A 327 -3.05 0.19 23.96
CA ASN A 327 -3.55 1.44 24.57
C ASN A 327 -3.20 2.74 23.81
N ALA A 328 -2.61 2.66 22.61
CA ALA A 328 -2.38 3.83 21.76
C ALA A 328 -3.62 4.15 20.92
N ALA A 329 -3.91 5.45 20.75
CA ALA A 329 -4.91 5.91 19.80
C ALA A 329 -4.49 5.55 18.36
N PRO A 330 -5.44 5.33 17.41
CA PRO A 330 -5.09 4.96 16.03
C PRO A 330 -4.10 5.90 15.35
N VAL A 331 -4.23 7.22 15.57
CA VAL A 331 -3.29 8.23 15.04
C VAL A 331 -1.85 8.01 15.53
N ASP A 332 -1.69 7.52 16.77
CA ASP A 332 -0.38 7.24 17.37
C ASP A 332 0.24 5.91 16.92
N ARG A 333 -0.51 5.12 16.17
CA ARG A 333 -0.05 3.87 15.56
C ARG A 333 0.59 4.10 14.19
N ILE A 334 0.51 5.31 13.64
CA ILE A 334 1.10 5.65 12.35
C ILE A 334 2.57 6.06 12.50
N TYR A 335 3.42 5.40 11.70
CA TYR A 335 4.84 5.67 11.57
C TYR A 335 5.23 5.72 10.08
N ILE A 336 5.75 6.87 9.65
CA ILE A 336 6.19 7.12 8.28
C ILE A 336 7.71 6.96 8.20
N CYS A 337 8.21 6.04 7.37
CA CYS A 337 9.63 5.70 7.24
C CYS A 337 10.18 5.90 5.83
#